data_AF-A0AAD6S3W4-F1
#
_entry.id   AF-A0AAD6S3W4-F1
#
_cell.length_a   1.000
_cell.length_b   1.000
_cell.length_c   1.000
_cell.angle_alpha   90.00
_cell.angle_beta   90.00
_cell.angle_gamma   90.00
#
_symmetry.space_group_name_H-M   'P 1'
#
loop_
_entity.id
_entity.type
_entity.pdbx_description
1 polymer ?
#
loop_
_entity_poly.entity_id
_entity_poly.type
_entity_poly.pdbx_seq_one_letter_code
_entity_poly.pdbx_strand_id
1 'polypeptide(L)'
;MEEVNGSGRGSFIWGRSVHNTRIERLWYNVTQGFGKKWKVFFLDLEANHGLNPTRPGHIWLLHHLFLASVNRDAQDWAEAWNSHQLTVRRQRERSPRDLFLFGMLREGPRGISAFLTAEEDVEDINEYGIDWEVNQEPEIVAHLLENNPEERAGGAGDDPFASASTPANLSEVLCDPPNCPFTPMQLELLDQHLSTSVDLFSRNMNIRRSVWVRALDIARGIQQGEIV
;
A
#
# COMPACT_ATOMS: atom_id res chain seq x y z
N MET A 1 -4.03 18.17 -9.42
CA MET A 1 -5.24 17.32 -9.54
C MET A 1 -6.53 18.14 -9.47
N GLU A 2 -6.60 19.20 -8.65
CA GLU A 2 -7.66 20.22 -8.76
C GLU A 2 -7.62 20.98 -10.09
N GLU A 3 -6.43 21.26 -10.64
CA GLU A 3 -6.29 21.88 -11.96
C GLU A 3 -6.92 21.07 -13.11
N VAL A 4 -7.05 19.75 -12.93
CA VAL A 4 -7.61 18.86 -13.96
C VAL A 4 -9.10 18.61 -13.73
N ASN A 5 -9.53 18.57 -12.46
CA ASN A 5 -10.87 18.14 -12.11
C ASN A 5 -11.78 19.26 -11.58
N GLY A 6 -11.29 20.46 -11.29
CA GLY A 6 -12.06 21.58 -10.72
C GLY A 6 -12.05 21.60 -9.19
N SER A 7 -12.05 22.80 -8.61
CA SER A 7 -12.02 23.03 -7.16
C SER A 7 -13.33 22.64 -6.47
N GLY A 8 -13.25 22.14 -5.22
CA GLY A 8 -14.41 21.87 -4.38
C GLY A 8 -15.22 20.60 -4.69
N ARG A 9 -14.73 19.70 -5.56
CA ARG A 9 -15.46 18.49 -5.97
C ARG A 9 -15.35 17.30 -5.02
N GLY A 10 -14.68 17.43 -3.87
CA GLY A 10 -14.45 16.28 -3.00
C GLY A 10 -13.60 15.18 -3.65
N SER A 11 -12.78 15.53 -4.65
CA SER A 11 -11.99 14.58 -5.45
C SER A 11 -10.87 13.88 -4.64
N PHE A 12 -10.69 14.29 -3.39
CA PHE A 12 -9.90 13.66 -2.36
C PHE A 12 -10.68 13.70 -1.05
N ILE A 13 -10.51 12.68 -0.20
CA ILE A 13 -11.00 12.71 1.18
C ILE A 13 -9.89 13.39 2.00
N TRP A 14 -10.14 14.60 2.52
CA TRP A 14 -9.22 15.33 3.39
C TRP A 14 -9.81 15.45 4.80
N GLY A 15 -8.97 15.25 5.82
CA GLY A 15 -9.34 15.24 7.23
C GLY A 15 -8.18 14.75 8.08
N ARG A 16 -8.21 15.01 9.39
CA ARG A 16 -7.24 14.39 10.32
C ARG A 16 -7.25 12.87 10.16
N SER A 17 -6.11 12.19 10.25
CA SER A 17 -5.98 10.73 10.05
C SER A 17 -6.95 9.94 10.94
N VAL A 18 -7.23 10.47 12.15
CA VAL A 18 -8.25 9.96 13.10
C VAL A 18 -9.65 9.78 12.52
N HIS A 19 -10.01 10.50 11.47
CA HIS A 19 -11.36 10.47 10.88
C HIS A 19 -11.53 9.41 9.79
N ASN A 20 -10.46 8.70 9.42
CA ASN A 20 -10.51 7.67 8.39
C ASN A 20 -10.31 6.26 8.96
N THR A 21 -10.98 5.98 10.08
CA THR A 21 -10.89 4.73 10.85
C THR A 21 -11.08 3.49 9.97
N ARG A 22 -11.91 3.58 8.92
CA ARG A 22 -12.15 2.49 7.97
C ARG A 22 -10.94 2.21 7.08
N ILE A 23 -10.25 3.24 6.59
CA ILE A 23 -9.02 3.07 5.81
C ILE A 23 -7.87 2.59 6.69
N GLU A 24 -7.75 3.09 7.92
CA GLU A 24 -6.72 2.61 8.85
C GLU A 24 -6.93 1.14 9.25
N ARG A 25 -8.18 0.74 9.54
CA ARG A 25 -8.51 -0.67 9.78
C ARG A 25 -8.22 -1.52 8.55
N LEU A 26 -8.43 -1.01 7.34
CA LEU A 26 -8.05 -1.70 6.10
C LEU A 26 -6.53 -1.87 6.01
N TRP A 27 -5.74 -0.83 6.28
CA TRP A 27 -4.27 -0.89 6.31
C TRP A 27 -3.73 -1.89 7.34
N TYR A 28 -4.35 -1.97 8.51
CA TYR A 28 -4.05 -3.00 9.48
C TYR A 28 -4.29 -4.41 8.89
N ASN A 29 -5.44 -4.63 8.25
CA ASN A 29 -5.76 -5.92 7.63
C ASN A 29 -4.84 -6.27 6.45
N VAL A 30 -4.44 -5.29 5.62
CA VAL A 30 -3.43 -5.44 4.56
C VAL A 30 -2.11 -5.92 5.15
N THR A 31 -1.68 -5.25 6.22
CA THR A 31 -0.43 -5.56 6.91
C THR A 31 -0.47 -6.96 7.51
N GLN A 32 -1.55 -7.36 8.18
CA GLN A 32 -1.68 -8.71 8.73
C GLN A 32 -1.86 -9.77 7.63
N GLY A 33 -2.58 -9.46 6.55
CA GLY A 33 -2.96 -10.40 5.51
C GLY A 33 -1.80 -10.86 4.62
N PHE A 34 -1.04 -9.91 4.06
CA PHE A 34 0.13 -10.25 3.24
C PHE A 34 1.39 -9.44 3.56
N GLY A 35 1.28 -8.25 4.15
CA GLY A 35 2.44 -7.39 4.40
C GLY A 35 3.44 -7.98 5.41
N LYS A 36 2.94 -8.58 6.50
CA LYS A 36 3.74 -9.07 7.63
C LYS A 36 4.73 -10.14 7.22
N LYS A 37 4.34 -11.09 6.35
CA LYS A 37 5.25 -12.14 5.86
C LYS A 37 6.42 -11.56 5.08
N TRP A 38 6.19 -10.54 4.25
CA TRP A 38 7.22 -9.88 3.46
C TRP A 38 8.10 -9.00 4.33
N LYS A 39 7.52 -8.29 5.30
CA LYS A 39 8.28 -7.52 6.30
C LYS A 39 9.26 -8.41 7.06
N VAL A 40 8.78 -9.54 7.61
CA VAL A 40 9.64 -10.50 8.33
C VAL A 40 10.71 -11.08 7.41
N PHE A 41 10.35 -11.41 6.16
CA PHE A 41 11.29 -11.91 5.17
C PHE A 41 12.42 -10.90 4.86
N PHE A 42 12.10 -9.63 4.62
CA PHE A 42 13.13 -8.63 4.34
C PHE A 42 14.01 -8.31 5.55
N LEU A 43 13.44 -8.30 6.76
CA LEU A 43 14.23 -8.16 8.00
C LEU A 43 15.19 -9.35 8.18
N ASP A 44 14.77 -10.57 7.86
CA ASP A 44 15.65 -11.74 7.86
C ASP A 44 16.77 -11.62 6.82
N LEU A 45 16.47 -11.11 5.63
CA LEU A 45 17.50 -10.86 4.61
C LEU A 45 18.53 -9.81 5.06
N GLU A 46 18.09 -8.77 5.76
CA GLU A 46 18.94 -7.72 6.31
C GLU A 46 19.86 -8.26 7.42
N ALA A 47 19.27 -9.00 8.37
CA ALA A 47 20.02 -9.52 9.51
C ALA A 47 20.99 -10.65 9.12
N ASN A 48 20.58 -11.56 8.23
CA ASN A 48 21.28 -12.84 8.02
C ASN A 48 21.84 -13.03 6.61
N HIS A 49 21.39 -12.28 5.60
CA HIS A 49 21.70 -12.55 4.19
C HIS A 49 22.26 -11.34 3.42
N GLY A 50 22.78 -10.34 4.14
CA GLY A 50 23.57 -9.25 3.56
C GLY A 50 22.78 -8.25 2.72
N LEU A 51 21.46 -8.20 2.88
CA LEU A 51 20.67 -7.08 2.36
C LEU A 51 21.08 -5.80 3.08
N ASN A 52 21.35 -4.74 2.32
CA ASN A 52 21.65 -3.42 2.86
C ASN A 52 20.61 -2.43 2.29
N PRO A 53 19.66 -1.94 3.10
CA PRO A 53 18.60 -1.05 2.63
C PRO A 53 19.11 0.33 2.23
N THR A 54 20.32 0.72 2.63
CA THR A 54 20.93 2.01 2.21
C THR A 54 21.53 1.96 0.81
N ARG A 55 21.69 0.76 0.21
CA ARG A 55 22.25 0.59 -1.13
C ARG A 55 21.14 0.50 -2.18
N PRO A 56 21.01 1.46 -3.11
CA PRO A 56 19.93 1.47 -4.09
C PRO A 56 19.95 0.25 -5.03
N GLY A 57 21.14 -0.29 -5.33
CA GLY A 57 21.26 -1.53 -6.12
C GLY A 57 20.68 -2.76 -5.44
N HIS A 58 20.70 -2.83 -4.10
CA HIS A 58 20.05 -3.92 -3.37
C HIS A 58 18.52 -3.77 -3.40
N ILE A 59 18.01 -2.54 -3.27
CA ILE A 59 16.57 -2.25 -3.40
C ILE A 59 16.10 -2.61 -4.81
N TRP A 60 16.85 -2.22 -5.84
CA TRP A 60 16.56 -2.60 -7.22
C TRP A 60 16.50 -4.13 -7.38
N LEU A 61 17.49 -4.86 -6.83
CA LEU A 61 17.52 -6.31 -6.94
C LEU A 61 16.33 -6.97 -6.22
N LEU A 62 15.92 -6.45 -5.06
CA LEU A 62 14.69 -6.90 -4.40
C LEU A 62 13.46 -6.69 -5.27
N HIS A 63 13.34 -5.52 -5.91
CA HIS A 63 12.23 -5.22 -6.80
C HIS A 63 12.23 -6.17 -8.01
N HIS A 64 13.38 -6.35 -8.65
CA HIS A 64 13.54 -7.26 -9.80
C HIS A 64 13.12 -8.70 -9.46
N LEU A 65 13.51 -9.21 -8.30
CA LEU A 65 13.23 -10.59 -7.89
C LEU A 65 11.82 -10.81 -7.33
N PHE A 66 11.34 -9.88 -6.49
CA PHE A 66 10.18 -10.14 -5.62
C PHE A 66 8.98 -9.24 -5.87
N LEU A 67 9.09 -8.12 -6.59
CA LEU A 67 7.97 -7.19 -6.78
C LEU A 67 6.78 -7.87 -7.45
N ALA A 68 7.01 -8.68 -8.48
CA ALA A 68 5.94 -9.43 -9.14
C ALA A 68 5.24 -10.41 -8.19
N SER A 69 6.00 -11.02 -7.27
CA SER A 69 5.46 -11.91 -6.24
C SER A 69 4.67 -11.16 -5.16
N VAL A 70 5.15 -9.99 -4.72
CA VAL A 70 4.45 -9.12 -3.77
C VAL A 70 3.12 -8.64 -4.38
N ASN A 71 3.15 -8.18 -5.63
CA ASN A 71 1.95 -7.72 -6.34
C ASN A 71 0.92 -8.84 -6.51
N ARG A 72 1.36 -10.06 -6.80
CA ARG A 72 0.48 -11.22 -6.86
C ARG A 72 -0.16 -11.52 -5.51
N ASP A 73 0.63 -11.52 -4.43
CA ASP A 73 0.09 -11.72 -3.08
C ASP A 73 -0.91 -10.63 -2.67
N ALA A 74 -0.66 -9.37 -3.08
CA ALA A 74 -1.57 -8.26 -2.86
C ALA A 74 -2.89 -8.43 -3.63
N GLN A 75 -2.82 -8.89 -4.89
CA GLN A 75 -3.98 -9.17 -5.72
C GLN A 75 -4.81 -10.35 -5.16
N ASP A 76 -4.16 -11.45 -4.80
CA ASP A 76 -4.80 -12.62 -4.17
C ASP A 76 -5.51 -12.19 -2.87
N TRP A 77 -4.87 -11.35 -2.06
CA TRP A 77 -5.48 -10.79 -0.84
C TRP A 77 -6.67 -9.88 -1.16
N ALA A 78 -6.56 -8.99 -2.15
CA ALA A 78 -7.65 -8.10 -2.54
C ALA A 78 -8.88 -8.87 -3.02
N GLU A 79 -8.70 -9.95 -3.78
CA GLU A 79 -9.79 -10.83 -4.22
C GLU A 79 -10.46 -11.56 -3.05
N ALA A 80 -9.67 -12.08 -2.12
CA ALA A 80 -10.18 -12.71 -0.90
C ALA A 80 -10.92 -11.70 0.00
N TRP A 81 -10.36 -10.51 0.18
CA TRP A 81 -10.97 -9.43 0.96
C TRP A 81 -12.30 -8.99 0.35
N ASN A 82 -12.34 -8.76 -0.96
CA ASN A 82 -13.56 -8.33 -1.64
C ASN A 82 -14.69 -9.37 -1.63
N SER A 83 -14.36 -10.64 -1.38
CA SER A 83 -15.34 -11.75 -1.33
C SER A 83 -15.71 -12.18 0.09
N HIS A 84 -14.98 -11.76 1.13
CA HIS A 84 -15.29 -12.14 2.50
C HIS A 84 -16.63 -11.53 2.96
N GLN A 85 -17.32 -12.16 3.91
CA GLN A 85 -18.54 -11.58 4.47
C GLN A 85 -18.20 -10.56 5.56
N LEU A 86 -18.74 -9.35 5.42
CA LEU A 86 -18.71 -8.35 6.47
C LEU A 86 -19.96 -8.51 7.35
N THR A 87 -19.73 -8.64 8.66
CA THR A 87 -20.79 -8.58 9.66
C THR A 87 -20.89 -7.14 10.17
N VAL A 88 -21.81 -6.38 9.60
CA VAL A 88 -22.15 -5.03 10.11
C VAL A 88 -23.32 -5.18 11.08
N ARG A 89 -23.21 -4.55 12.26
CA ARG A 89 -24.26 -4.61 13.28
C ARG A 89 -25.61 -4.20 12.68
N ARG A 90 -26.63 -5.03 12.93
CA ARG A 90 -28.01 -4.85 12.44
C ARG A 90 -28.20 -4.91 10.92
N GLN A 91 -27.21 -5.38 10.16
CA GLN A 91 -27.35 -5.64 8.73
C GLN A 91 -27.13 -7.12 8.42
N ARG A 92 -27.60 -7.55 7.24
CA ARG A 92 -27.29 -8.90 6.74
C ARG A 92 -25.83 -8.96 6.30
N GLU A 93 -25.20 -10.10 6.55
CA GLU A 93 -23.86 -10.40 6.07
C GLU A 93 -23.80 -10.26 4.54
N ARG A 94 -22.85 -9.46 4.06
CA ARG A 94 -22.63 -9.20 2.63
C ARG A 94 -21.16 -9.02 2.37
N SER A 95 -20.69 -9.40 1.18
CA SER A 95 -19.31 -9.13 0.80
C SER A 95 -19.12 -7.66 0.40
N PRO A 96 -17.90 -7.09 0.52
CA PRO A 96 -17.62 -5.77 -0.04
C PRO A 96 -18.03 -5.65 -1.51
N ARG A 97 -17.83 -6.71 -2.31
CA ARG A 97 -18.27 -6.77 -3.70
C ARG A 97 -19.80 -6.70 -3.82
N ASP A 98 -20.55 -7.39 -2.96
CA ASP A 98 -22.02 -7.30 -2.94
C ASP A 98 -22.49 -5.90 -2.53
N LEU A 99 -21.89 -5.33 -1.47
CA LEU A 99 -22.22 -3.98 -1.01
C LEU A 99 -21.99 -2.95 -2.11
N PHE A 100 -20.89 -3.06 -2.85
CA PHE A 100 -20.60 -2.20 -3.98
C PHE A 100 -21.62 -2.38 -5.11
N LEU A 101 -21.89 -3.63 -5.52
CA LEU A 101 -22.83 -3.92 -6.61
C LEU A 101 -24.27 -3.47 -6.29
N PHE A 102 -24.77 -3.83 -5.10
CA PHE A 102 -26.12 -3.44 -4.69
C PHE A 102 -26.22 -1.94 -4.38
N GLY A 103 -25.15 -1.33 -3.87
CA GLY A 103 -25.04 0.12 -3.72
C GLY A 103 -25.20 0.82 -5.06
N MET A 104 -24.44 0.41 -6.09
CA MET A 104 -24.57 0.97 -7.44
C MET A 104 -25.97 0.82 -8.03
N LEU A 105 -26.63 -0.32 -7.81
CA LEU A 105 -27.99 -0.57 -8.32
C LEU A 105 -29.04 0.28 -7.61
N ARG A 106 -28.86 0.55 -6.31
CA ARG A 106 -29.85 1.26 -5.49
C ARG A 106 -29.65 2.77 -5.49
N GLU A 107 -28.39 3.21 -5.48
CA GLU A 107 -28.00 4.60 -5.22
C GLU A 107 -27.36 5.25 -6.47
N GLY A 108 -27.30 4.52 -7.59
CA GLY A 108 -26.71 4.98 -8.84
C GLY A 108 -25.20 4.68 -8.94
N PRO A 109 -24.62 4.84 -10.14
CA PRO A 109 -23.21 4.52 -10.38
C PRO A 109 -22.29 5.47 -9.60
N ARG A 110 -21.60 4.94 -8.58
CA ARG A 110 -20.58 5.68 -7.81
C ARG A 110 -19.18 5.35 -8.29
N GLY A 111 -18.31 6.35 -8.38
CA GLY A 111 -16.91 6.19 -8.82
C GLY A 111 -16.71 5.89 -10.32
N ILE A 112 -17.79 5.86 -11.11
CA ILE A 112 -17.76 5.73 -12.59
C ILE A 112 -17.92 7.14 -13.21
N SER A 113 -17.39 8.16 -12.53
CA SER A 113 -17.55 9.57 -12.93
C SER A 113 -16.76 9.96 -14.19
N ALA A 114 -15.95 9.06 -14.77
CA ALA A 114 -15.35 9.32 -16.07
C ALA A 114 -16.40 9.47 -17.20
N PHE A 115 -17.63 8.99 -17.00
CA PHE A 115 -18.68 9.01 -18.03
C PHE A 115 -19.99 9.69 -17.63
N LEU A 116 -20.28 9.90 -16.35
CA LEU A 116 -21.53 10.53 -15.92
C LEU A 116 -21.24 11.55 -14.82
N THR A 117 -21.57 12.80 -15.08
CA THR A 117 -21.57 13.93 -14.14
C THR A 117 -22.73 13.74 -13.15
N ALA A 118 -22.63 12.79 -12.24
CA ALA A 118 -23.49 12.76 -11.07
C ALA A 118 -22.85 13.66 -10.02
N GLU A 119 -23.47 14.80 -9.74
CA GLU A 119 -23.12 15.64 -8.59
C GLU A 119 -23.50 14.86 -7.33
N GLU A 120 -22.51 14.45 -6.54
CA GLU A 120 -22.74 13.87 -5.21
C GLU A 120 -22.87 15.01 -4.20
N ASP A 121 -24.08 15.21 -3.66
CA ASP A 121 -24.29 16.03 -2.47
C ASP A 121 -23.79 15.26 -1.24
N VAL A 122 -22.50 15.39 -0.92
CA VAL A 122 -21.96 14.95 0.36
C VAL A 122 -22.32 16.00 1.41
N GLU A 123 -23.35 15.73 2.23
CA GLU A 123 -23.89 16.67 3.23
C GLU A 123 -22.83 17.20 4.22
N ASP A 124 -21.82 16.39 4.57
CA ASP A 124 -20.63 16.86 5.30
C ASP A 124 -19.39 16.03 4.95
N ILE A 125 -18.48 16.64 4.18
CA ILE A 125 -17.19 16.04 3.80
C ILE A 125 -16.32 15.76 5.04
N ASN A 126 -16.48 16.53 6.12
CA ASN A 126 -15.66 16.38 7.32
C ASN A 126 -16.07 15.17 8.16
N GLU A 127 -17.32 14.72 8.06
CA GLU A 127 -17.81 13.53 8.77
C GLU A 127 -17.67 12.23 7.96
N TYR A 128 -17.39 12.36 6.67
CA TYR A 128 -17.32 11.23 5.75
C TYR A 128 -16.10 10.34 6.04
N GLY A 129 -16.34 9.08 6.38
CA GLY A 129 -15.30 8.08 6.66
C GLY A 129 -15.06 7.79 8.14
N ILE A 130 -15.65 8.60 9.04
CA ILE A 130 -15.57 8.41 10.49
C ILE A 130 -16.47 7.26 10.90
N ASP A 131 -15.88 6.21 11.48
CA ASP A 131 -16.66 5.20 12.20
C ASP A 131 -16.82 5.65 13.65
N TRP A 132 -17.85 6.45 13.92
CA TRP A 132 -18.12 7.02 15.24
C TRP A 132 -18.28 5.97 16.35
N GLU A 133 -18.63 4.72 16.01
CA GLU A 133 -18.70 3.61 16.97
C GLU A 133 -17.31 3.07 17.33
N VAL A 134 -16.35 3.16 16.41
CA VAL A 134 -14.98 2.61 16.56
C VAL A 134 -13.97 3.65 17.02
N ASN A 135 -14.20 4.94 16.74
CA ASN A 135 -13.33 6.05 17.17
C ASN A 135 -13.18 6.17 18.70
N GLN A 136 -13.97 5.42 19.47
CA GLN A 136 -13.90 5.35 20.93
C GLN A 136 -13.12 4.12 21.45
N GLU A 137 -12.62 3.23 20.57
CA GLU A 137 -11.84 2.06 20.98
C GLU A 137 -10.40 2.45 21.38
N PRO A 138 -9.97 2.19 22.63
CA PRO A 138 -8.71 2.70 23.16
C PRO A 138 -7.46 2.10 22.48
N GLU A 139 -7.54 0.88 21.95
CA GLU A 139 -6.43 0.24 21.22
C GLU A 139 -6.14 0.91 19.88
N ILE A 140 -7.21 1.33 19.18
CA ILE A 140 -7.11 2.03 17.90
C ILE A 140 -6.55 3.43 18.14
N VAL A 141 -7.09 4.17 19.11
CA VAL A 141 -6.60 5.49 19.51
C VAL A 141 -5.12 5.47 19.90
N ALA A 142 -4.66 4.43 20.60
CA ALA A 142 -3.26 4.29 20.99
C ALA A 142 -2.33 4.06 19.78
N HIS A 143 -2.69 3.16 18.87
CA HIS A 143 -1.94 2.93 17.62
C HIS A 143 -1.88 4.18 16.73
N LEU A 144 -2.97 4.96 16.70
CA LEU A 144 -3.04 6.24 15.99
C LEU A 144 -2.07 7.29 16.55
N LEU A 145 -2.10 7.51 17.88
CA LEU A 145 -1.24 8.50 18.54
C LEU A 145 0.26 8.15 18.50
N GLU A 146 0.60 6.87 18.31
CA GLU A 146 1.98 6.41 18.17
C GLU A 146 2.54 6.68 16.76
N ASN A 147 1.71 6.57 15.73
CA ASN A 147 2.13 6.75 14.33
C ASN A 147 1.94 8.18 13.79
N ASN A 148 1.11 9.01 14.44
CA ASN A 148 0.81 10.39 14.03
C ASN A 148 1.03 11.40 15.19
N PRO A 149 2.28 11.68 15.60
CA PRO A 149 2.57 12.53 16.76
C PRO A 149 2.09 13.99 16.62
N GLU A 150 1.89 14.48 15.40
CA GLU A 150 1.44 15.85 15.10
C GLU A 150 -0.02 16.12 15.51
N GLU A 151 -0.86 15.07 15.59
CA GLU A 151 -2.25 15.20 16.04
C GLU A 151 -2.36 15.48 17.55
N ARG A 152 -1.31 15.16 18.32
CA ARG A 152 -1.25 15.40 19.77
C ARG A 152 -1.16 16.88 20.14
N ALA A 153 -0.70 17.71 19.21
CA ALA A 153 -0.40 19.12 19.44
C ALA A 153 -1.59 20.07 19.22
N GLY A 154 -2.78 19.56 18.85
CA GLY A 154 -3.95 20.41 18.65
C GLY A 154 -3.72 21.45 17.55
N GLY A 155 -3.37 20.99 16.35
CA GLY A 155 -3.30 21.83 15.16
C GLY A 155 -4.68 22.34 14.76
N ALA A 156 -5.16 23.38 15.42
CA ALA A 156 -6.09 24.34 14.88
C ALA A 156 -5.24 25.59 14.59
N GLY A 157 -4.79 25.70 13.34
CA GLY A 157 -4.29 26.99 12.85
C GLY A 157 -5.43 28.00 12.96
N ASP A 158 -5.10 29.18 13.45
CA ASP A 158 -5.98 30.32 13.77
C ASP A 158 -6.52 31.01 12.49
N ASP A 159 -7.21 30.25 11.63
CA ASP A 159 -7.93 30.78 10.47
C ASP A 159 -9.43 30.47 10.60
N PRO A 160 -10.29 31.48 10.84
CA PRO A 160 -11.73 31.29 11.03
C PRO A 160 -12.49 30.90 9.75
N PHE A 161 -11.82 30.83 8.59
CA PHE A 161 -12.39 30.40 7.31
C PHE A 161 -11.77 29.10 6.78
N ALA A 162 -10.71 28.58 7.42
CA ALA A 162 -10.18 27.27 7.10
C ALA A 162 -11.08 26.20 7.71
N SER A 163 -11.58 25.26 6.89
CA SER A 163 -12.11 24.01 7.44
C SER A 163 -10.99 23.35 8.24
N ALA A 164 -11.26 23.00 9.51
CA ALA A 164 -10.29 22.54 10.52
C ALA A 164 -9.54 21.22 10.18
N SER A 165 -9.62 20.79 8.92
CA SER A 165 -9.36 19.47 8.38
C SER A 165 -8.50 19.47 7.12
N THR A 166 -8.19 20.64 6.53
CA THR A 166 -7.37 20.71 5.30
C THR A 166 -5.88 20.83 5.67
N PRO A 167 -5.03 19.83 5.40
CA PRO A 167 -3.60 19.94 5.64
C PRO A 167 -2.99 21.02 4.75
N ALA A 168 -2.11 21.87 5.30
CA ALA A 168 -1.43 22.91 4.53
C ALA A 168 -0.53 22.36 3.40
N ASN A 169 -0.14 21.08 3.49
CA ASN A 169 0.58 20.35 2.45
C ASN A 169 -0.06 18.98 2.25
N LEU A 170 -0.35 18.62 1.00
CA LEU A 170 -0.70 17.25 0.62
C LEU A 170 0.57 16.39 0.68
N SER A 171 0.48 15.21 1.31
CA SER A 171 1.58 14.25 1.32
C SER A 171 1.79 13.69 -0.08
N GLU A 172 2.72 14.27 -0.84
CA GLU A 172 3.19 13.69 -2.09
C GLU A 172 4.22 12.60 -1.76
N VAL A 173 3.91 11.35 -2.11
CA VAL A 173 4.84 10.23 -2.00
C VAL A 173 5.34 9.91 -3.40
N LEU A 174 6.51 10.46 -3.75
CA LEU A 174 7.20 10.13 -4.99
C LEU A 174 7.79 8.71 -4.87
N CYS A 175 7.17 7.74 -5.55
CA CYS A 175 7.65 6.36 -5.65
C CYS A 175 8.49 6.18 -6.92
N ASP A 176 9.67 6.78 -6.98
CA ASP A 176 10.56 6.59 -8.13
C ASP A 176 11.14 5.16 -8.12
N PRO A 177 11.02 4.39 -9.22
CA PRO A 177 11.62 3.07 -9.29
C PRO A 177 13.15 3.18 -9.16
N PRO A 178 13.80 2.32 -8.36
CA PRO A 178 15.24 2.39 -8.19
C PRO A 178 15.93 2.16 -9.55
N ASN A 179 16.98 2.92 -9.83
CA ASN A 179 17.73 2.77 -11.08
C ASN A 179 18.45 1.42 -11.13
N CYS A 180 18.36 0.74 -12.28
CA CYS A 180 19.09 -0.52 -12.52
C CYS A 180 20.60 -0.27 -12.49
N PRO A 181 21.37 -0.98 -11.66
CA PRO A 181 22.83 -0.81 -11.58
C PRO A 181 23.60 -1.54 -12.70
N PHE A 182 22.91 -2.29 -13.58
CA PHE A 182 23.51 -3.14 -14.60
C PHE A 182 23.27 -2.61 -16.01
N THR A 183 24.20 -2.91 -16.92
CA THR A 183 23.96 -2.76 -18.36
C THR A 183 22.98 -3.84 -18.85
N PRO A 184 22.32 -3.66 -20.01
CA PRO A 184 21.39 -4.66 -20.55
C PRO A 184 22.00 -6.06 -20.70
N MET A 185 23.27 -6.16 -21.14
CA MET A 185 23.97 -7.45 -21.25
C MET A 185 24.22 -8.11 -19.88
N GLN A 186 24.60 -7.31 -18.87
CA GLN A 186 24.81 -7.80 -17.51
C GLN A 186 23.50 -8.29 -16.87
N LEU A 187 22.39 -7.61 -17.17
CA LEU A 187 21.06 -7.99 -16.72
C LEU A 187 20.62 -9.33 -17.34
N GLU A 188 20.81 -9.49 -18.65
CA GLU A 188 20.49 -10.74 -19.35
C GLU A 188 21.30 -11.91 -18.79
N LEU A 189 22.59 -11.69 -18.52
CA LEU A 189 23.45 -12.69 -17.88
C LEU A 189 22.94 -13.06 -16.49
N LEU A 190 22.59 -12.07 -15.66
CA LEU A 190 22.02 -12.30 -14.33
C LEU A 190 20.76 -13.18 -14.42
N ASP A 191 19.83 -12.84 -15.30
CA ASP A 191 18.55 -13.55 -15.47
C ASP A 191 18.74 -14.98 -16.01
N GLN A 192 19.67 -15.17 -16.94
CA GLN A 192 20.01 -16.49 -17.47
C GLN A 192 20.62 -17.40 -16.38
N HIS A 193 21.55 -16.87 -15.58
CA HIS A 193 22.15 -17.63 -14.49
C HIS A 193 21.15 -17.94 -13.37
N LEU A 194 20.24 -17.01 -13.06
CA LEU A 194 19.19 -17.23 -12.07
C LEU A 194 18.19 -18.30 -12.50
N SER A 195 17.66 -18.22 -13.72
CA SER A 195 16.70 -19.19 -14.24
C SER A 195 17.24 -20.62 -14.31
N THR A 196 18.56 -20.78 -14.47
CA THR A 196 19.22 -22.10 -14.49
C THR A 196 19.49 -22.65 -13.08
N SER A 197 19.70 -21.77 -12.09
CA SER A 197 20.20 -22.18 -10.77
C SER A 197 19.14 -22.25 -9.66
N VAL A 198 18.04 -21.50 -9.79
CA VAL A 198 17.01 -21.40 -8.74
C VAL A 198 15.61 -21.37 -9.32
N ASP A 199 14.64 -21.88 -8.55
CA ASP A 199 13.23 -21.77 -8.88
C ASP A 199 12.69 -20.38 -8.52
N LEU A 200 12.56 -19.53 -9.54
CA LEU A 200 12.04 -18.16 -9.43
C LEU A 200 10.53 -18.08 -9.21
N PHE A 201 9.79 -19.17 -9.48
CA PHE A 201 8.32 -19.16 -9.43
C PHE A 201 7.77 -19.68 -8.10
N SER A 202 8.63 -20.20 -7.23
CA SER A 202 8.22 -20.73 -5.93
C SER A 202 7.58 -19.67 -5.03
N ARG A 203 6.46 -20.03 -4.40
CA ARG A 203 5.84 -19.24 -3.31
C ARG A 203 6.50 -19.50 -1.95
N ASN A 204 7.44 -20.44 -1.85
CA ASN A 204 8.08 -20.79 -0.58
C ASN A 204 9.14 -19.74 -0.19
N MET A 205 9.01 -19.16 1.00
CA MET A 205 9.95 -18.14 1.50
C MET A 205 11.38 -18.64 1.67
N ASN A 206 11.59 -19.92 1.98
CA ASN A 206 12.93 -20.50 2.06
C ASN A 206 13.58 -20.58 0.67
N ILE A 207 12.82 -20.90 -0.37
CA ILE A 207 13.32 -20.91 -1.74
C ILE A 207 13.62 -19.48 -2.20
N ARG A 208 12.75 -18.53 -1.89
CA ARG A 208 12.98 -17.09 -2.16
C ARG A 208 14.23 -16.55 -1.46
N ARG A 209 14.53 -17.02 -0.25
CA ARG A 209 15.80 -16.72 0.43
C ARG A 209 16.99 -17.23 -0.37
N SER A 210 16.95 -18.48 -0.86
CA SER A 210 17.99 -19.03 -1.72
C SER A 210 18.14 -18.25 -3.04
N VAL A 211 17.02 -17.82 -3.64
CA VAL A 211 17.02 -16.93 -4.81
C VAL A 211 17.76 -15.63 -4.51
N TRP A 212 17.47 -14.98 -3.37
CA TRP A 212 18.16 -13.75 -2.96
C TRP A 212 19.67 -13.96 -2.82
N VAL A 213 20.08 -14.97 -2.04
CA VAL A 213 21.50 -15.24 -1.79
C VAL A 213 22.23 -15.48 -3.11
N ARG A 214 21.64 -16.31 -3.99
CA ARG A 214 22.25 -16.62 -5.28
C ARG A 214 22.32 -15.41 -6.20
N ALA A 215 21.27 -14.60 -6.24
CA ALA A 215 21.23 -13.37 -7.02
C ALA A 215 22.27 -12.35 -6.55
N LEU A 216 22.44 -12.21 -5.24
CA LEU A 216 23.43 -11.31 -4.66
C LEU A 216 24.86 -11.74 -5.00
N ASP A 217 25.14 -13.05 -4.97
CA ASP A 217 26.45 -13.59 -5.35
C ASP A 217 26.75 -13.37 -6.83
N ILE A 218 25.78 -13.64 -7.72
CA ILE A 218 25.95 -13.38 -9.17
C ILE A 218 26.14 -11.89 -9.43
N ALA A 219 25.32 -11.03 -8.81
CA ALA A 219 25.42 -9.58 -8.92
C ALA A 219 26.81 -9.06 -8.52
N ARG A 220 27.38 -9.60 -7.44
CA ARG A 220 28.75 -9.27 -7.00
C ARG A 220 29.80 -9.75 -8.00
N GLY A 221 29.68 -10.97 -8.51
CA GLY A 221 30.60 -11.52 -9.52
C GLY A 221 30.59 -10.72 -10.83
N ILE A 222 29.42 -10.27 -11.28
CA ILE A 222 29.29 -9.39 -12.46
C ILE A 222 29.96 -8.03 -12.22
N GLN A 223 29.80 -7.44 -11.03
CA GLN A 223 30.44 -6.15 -10.69
C GLN A 223 31.96 -6.25 -10.56
N GLN A 224 32.48 -7.42 -10.17
CA GLN A 224 33.91 -7.69 -10.03
C GLN A 224 34.56 -8.19 -11.34
N GLY A 225 33.77 -8.48 -12.38
CA GLY A 225 34.24 -8.97 -13.67
C GLY A 225 34.67 -10.44 -13.66
N GLU A 226 34.24 -11.22 -12.67
CA GLU A 226 34.58 -12.65 -12.51
C GLU A 226 33.69 -13.57 -13.35
N ILE A 227 32.54 -13.06 -13.82
CA ILE A 227 31.57 -13.79 -14.63
C ILE A 227 31.51 -13.10 -16.00
N VAL A 228 32.28 -13.63 -16.95
CA VAL A 228 32.28 -13.28 -18.39
C VAL A 228 32.00 -14.54 -19.20
#